data_AF-T1BKZ5-F1
#
_entry.id   AF-T1BKZ5-F1
#
_cell.length_a   1.000
_cell.length_b   1.000
_cell.length_c   1.000
_cell.angle_alpha   90.00
_cell.angle_beta   90.00
_cell.angle_gamma   90.00
#
_symmetry.space_group_name_H-M   'P 1'
#
loop_
_entity.id
_entity.type
_entity.pdbx_description
1 polymer ?
#
loop_
_entity_poly.entity_id
_entity_poly.type
_entity_poly.pdbx_seq_one_letter_code
_entity_poly.pdbx_strand_id
1 'polypeptide(L)'
;ALMFGLYVLIRHLERTRTWGFLQAKFSAEWRSKGAGFALLMVLLVGAALLTQALDLTYVVGAFYAGVLVTHKTAGPSAHRSISTVFDTISWGFFIPLFFAFVGVQMNLRLLDSPGLIAILAALV
;
A
#
# COMPACT_ATOMS: atom_id res chain seq x y z
N ALA A 1 38.03 15.39 -5.95
CA ALA A 1 38.83 14.95 -4.79
C ALA A 1 37.94 14.60 -3.58
N LEU A 2 37.09 15.51 -3.09
CA LEU A 2 36.21 15.27 -1.92
C LEU A 2 35.21 14.11 -2.09
N MET A 3 34.56 13.97 -3.25
CA MET A 3 33.63 12.86 -3.50
C MET A 3 34.31 11.48 -3.55
N PHE A 4 35.57 11.43 -3.99
CA PHE A 4 36.34 10.19 -4.08
C PHE A 4 36.80 9.74 -2.70
N GLY A 5 37.20 10.69 -1.84
CA GLY A 5 37.51 10.43 -0.43
C GLY A 5 36.28 9.95 0.35
N LEU A 6 35.11 10.55 0.12
CA LEU A 6 33.86 10.13 0.74
C LEU A 6 33.47 8.70 0.32
N TYR A 7 33.63 8.37 -0.97
CA TYR A 7 33.36 7.04 -1.49
C TYR A 7 34.27 5.97 -0.89
N VAL A 8 35.58 6.25 -0.80
CA VAL A 8 36.55 5.32 -0.20
C VAL A 8 36.31 5.16 1.30
N LEU A 9 35.92 6.22 2.01
CA LEU A 9 35.62 6.20 3.44
C LEU A 9 34.37 5.36 3.75
N ILE A 10 33.30 5.52 2.96
CA ILE A 10 32.07 4.73 3.09
C ILE A 10 32.38 3.24 2.84
N ARG A 11 33.17 2.93 1.81
CA ARG A 11 33.53 1.54 1.49
C ARG A 11 34.48 0.91 2.50
N HIS A 12 35.28 1.70 3.21
CA HIS A 12 36.16 1.18 4.25
C HIS A 12 35.39 0.82 5.54
N LEU A 13 34.29 1.52 5.81
CA LEU A 13 33.41 1.27 6.94
C LEU A 13 32.60 -0.05 6.80
N GLU A 14 32.33 -0.50 5.58
CA GLU A 14 31.65 -1.79 5.31
C GLU A 14 32.50 -3.04 5.65
N ARG A 15 33.80 -2.88 5.93
CA ARG A 15 34.73 -3.99 6.20
C ARG A 15 34.82 -4.38 7.69
N THR A 16 34.05 -3.74 8.57
CA THR A 16 34.02 -4.11 9.99
C THR A 16 32.89 -5.08 10.29
N ARG A 17 33.30 -6.25 10.80
CA ARG A 17 32.55 -7.42 11.29
C ARG A 17 31.68 -7.10 12.52
N THR A 18 30.91 -6.02 12.48
CA THR A 18 29.97 -5.59 13.52
C THR A 18 28.60 -5.26 12.92
N TRP A 19 28.55 -4.91 11.62
CA TRP A 19 27.31 -4.67 10.88
C TRP A 19 26.51 -5.94 10.58
N GLY A 20 27.15 -7.11 10.47
CA GLY A 20 26.43 -8.37 10.31
C GLY A 20 25.58 -8.75 11.55
N PHE A 21 26.03 -8.37 12.75
CA PHE A 21 25.32 -8.68 14.00
C PHE A 21 24.22 -7.65 14.31
N LEU A 22 24.47 -6.37 14.02
CA LEU A 22 23.44 -5.34 14.06
C LEU A 22 22.36 -5.58 12.99
N GLN A 23 22.72 -5.93 11.75
CA GLN A 23 21.74 -6.32 10.72
C GLN A 23 20.94 -7.57 11.11
N ALA A 24 21.58 -8.59 11.70
CA ALA A 24 20.88 -9.79 12.18
C ALA A 24 19.91 -9.49 13.33
N LYS A 25 20.25 -8.58 14.25
CA LYS A 25 19.40 -8.19 15.37
C LYS A 25 18.26 -7.24 14.95
N PHE A 26 18.55 -6.28 14.08
CA PHE A 26 17.54 -5.37 13.50
C PHE A 26 16.57 -6.11 12.57
N SER A 27 17.05 -7.09 11.79
CA SER A 27 16.18 -7.93 10.95
C SER A 27 15.38 -8.98 11.71
N ALA A 28 15.76 -9.31 12.95
CA ALA A 28 14.98 -10.23 13.80
C ALA A 28 13.78 -9.55 14.46
N GLU A 29 13.91 -8.30 14.93
CA GLU A 29 12.80 -7.54 15.55
C GLU A 29 11.77 -7.03 14.54
N TRP A 30 12.21 -6.61 13.34
CA TRP A 30 11.30 -6.19 12.25
C TRP A 30 10.60 -7.35 11.53
N ARG A 31 10.95 -8.60 11.86
CA ARG A 31 10.37 -9.81 11.25
C ARG A 31 9.17 -10.34 12.03
N SER A 32 8.55 -9.51 12.87
CA SER A 32 7.19 -9.78 13.32
C SER A 32 6.22 -9.54 12.15
N LYS A 33 5.23 -10.42 11.97
CA LYS A 33 4.25 -10.34 10.87
C LYS A 33 3.54 -8.96 10.78
N GLY A 34 3.48 -8.21 11.87
CA GLY A 34 2.82 -6.89 11.96
C GLY A 34 3.68 -5.70 11.51
N ALA A 35 5.02 -5.78 11.58
CA ALA A 35 5.90 -4.65 11.26
C ALA A 35 5.84 -4.25 9.78
N GLY A 36 5.76 -5.24 8.88
CA GLY A 36 5.58 -4.99 7.44
C GLY A 36 4.28 -4.25 7.15
N PHE A 37 3.16 -4.70 7.72
CA PHE A 37 1.86 -4.04 7.55
C PHE A 37 1.83 -2.61 8.12
N ALA A 38 2.38 -2.41 9.32
CA ALA A 38 2.46 -1.08 9.93
C ALA A 38 3.29 -0.10 9.08
N LEU A 39 4.43 -0.54 8.57
CA LEU A 39 5.26 0.27 7.68
C LEU A 39 4.49 0.70 6.43
N LEU A 40 3.70 -0.22 5.84
CA LEU A 40 2.86 0.12 4.70
C LEU A 40 1.76 1.10 5.04
N MET A 41 1.11 0.96 6.18
CA MET A 41 0.11 1.93 6.63
C MET A 41 0.73 3.32 6.77
N VAL A 42 1.92 3.43 7.35
CA VAL A 42 2.65 4.70 7.44
C VAL A 42 2.96 5.25 6.05
N LEU A 43 3.39 4.40 5.12
CA LEU A 43 3.72 4.81 3.75
C LEU A 43 2.48 5.27 2.97
N LEU A 44 1.36 4.58 3.16
CA LEU A 44 0.08 4.85 2.50
C LEU A 44 -0.56 6.14 3.01
N VAL A 45 -0.61 6.33 4.33
CA VAL A 45 -1.09 7.57 4.96
C VAL A 45 -0.13 8.73 4.67
N GLY A 46 1.18 8.51 4.78
CA GLY A 46 2.18 9.53 4.49
C GLY A 46 2.12 10.04 3.05
N ALA A 47 2.00 9.14 2.07
CA ALA A 47 1.86 9.51 0.66
C ALA A 47 0.51 10.21 0.37
N ALA A 48 -0.58 9.75 1.00
CA ALA A 48 -1.89 10.40 0.88
C ALA A 48 -1.85 11.85 1.40
N LEU A 49 -1.26 12.07 2.58
CA LEU A 49 -1.10 13.41 3.15
C LEU A 49 -0.17 14.28 2.31
N LEU A 50 0.92 13.71 1.79
CA LEU A 50 1.85 14.42 0.93
C LEU A 50 1.18 14.91 -0.36
N THR A 51 0.40 14.04 -1.02
CA THR A 51 -0.33 14.43 -2.24
C THR A 51 -1.41 15.45 -1.96
N GLN A 52 -2.11 15.35 -0.82
CA GLN A 52 -3.07 16.36 -0.39
C GLN A 52 -2.43 17.73 -0.14
N ALA A 53 -1.21 17.76 0.41
CA ALA A 53 -0.45 19.00 0.59
C ALA A 53 0.02 19.64 -0.73
N LEU A 54 -0.02 18.89 -1.84
CA LEU A 54 0.30 19.33 -3.19
C LEU A 54 -0.96 19.67 -4.01
N ASP A 55 -2.12 19.80 -3.37
CA ASP A 55 -3.44 20.00 -3.99
C ASP A 55 -3.83 18.87 -4.97
N LEU A 56 -3.24 17.68 -4.81
CA LEU A 56 -3.63 16.47 -5.52
C LEU A 56 -4.61 15.65 -4.67
N THR A 57 -5.40 14.80 -5.33
CA THR A 57 -6.28 13.87 -4.62
C THR A 57 -5.44 12.89 -3.81
N TYR A 58 -5.74 12.75 -2.51
CA TYR A 58 -5.09 11.83 -1.57
C TYR A 58 -5.03 10.37 -2.07
N VAL A 59 -6.00 9.96 -2.91
CA VAL A 59 -6.07 8.64 -3.55
C VAL A 59 -4.83 8.37 -4.41
N VAL A 60 -4.30 9.39 -5.09
CA VAL A 60 -3.10 9.25 -5.94
C VAL A 60 -1.90 8.85 -5.08
N GLY A 61 -1.70 9.49 -3.93
CA GLY A 61 -0.60 9.18 -3.02
C GLY A 61 -0.71 7.76 -2.45
N ALA A 62 -1.90 7.40 -1.97
CA ALA A 62 -2.18 6.05 -1.48
C ALA A 62 -1.94 4.97 -2.54
N PHE A 63 -2.33 5.22 -3.79
CA PHE A 63 -2.10 4.32 -4.92
C PHE A 63 -0.60 4.13 -5.19
N TYR A 64 0.16 5.23 -5.25
CA TYR A 64 1.61 5.16 -5.44
C TYR A 64 2.32 4.41 -4.31
N ALA A 65 1.90 4.59 -3.06
CA ALA A 65 2.42 3.83 -1.93
C ALA A 65 2.25 2.32 -2.13
N GLY A 66 1.10 1.87 -2.64
CA GLY A 66 0.87 0.47 -3.00
C GLY A 66 1.78 -0.02 -4.14
N VAL A 67 1.95 0.78 -5.19
CA VAL A 67 2.80 0.44 -6.34
C VAL A 67 4.28 0.29 -5.96
N LEU A 68 4.77 1.10 -5.02
CA LEU A 68 6.15 1.02 -4.52
C LEU A 68 6.43 -0.28 -3.74
N VAL A 69 5.38 -0.95 -3.28
CA VAL A 69 5.45 -2.11 -2.42
C VAL A 69 5.28 -3.36 -3.27
N THR A 70 6.42 -3.87 -3.72
CA THR A 70 6.50 -5.04 -4.58
C THR A 70 7.11 -6.21 -3.83
N HIS A 71 6.97 -7.41 -4.38
CA HIS A 71 7.68 -8.60 -3.88
C HIS A 71 9.21 -8.40 -3.80
N LYS A 72 9.80 -7.51 -4.64
CA LYS A 72 11.23 -7.19 -4.63
C LYS A 72 11.61 -6.23 -3.51
N THR A 73 10.75 -5.26 -3.19
CA THR A 73 11.05 -4.23 -2.18
C THR A 73 10.69 -4.68 -0.77
N ALA A 74 9.57 -5.38 -0.58
CA ALA A 74 9.13 -5.87 0.72
C ALA A 74 9.59 -7.31 1.03
N GLY A 75 10.03 -8.06 0.02
CA GLY A 75 10.30 -9.49 0.12
C GLY A 75 9.03 -10.35 -0.01
N PRO A 76 9.14 -11.60 -0.52
CA PRO A 76 7.97 -12.40 -0.89
C PRO A 76 7.01 -12.72 0.26
N SER A 77 7.56 -13.01 1.45
CA SER A 77 6.75 -13.39 2.63
C SER A 77 5.98 -12.19 3.20
N ALA A 78 6.61 -11.03 3.33
CA ALA A 78 5.96 -9.83 3.85
C ALA A 78 4.91 -9.31 2.86
N HIS A 79 5.26 -9.25 1.57
CA HIS A 79 4.32 -8.84 0.52
C HIS A 79 3.06 -9.73 0.51
N ARG A 80 3.22 -11.06 0.62
CA ARG A 80 2.09 -11.98 0.72
C ARG A 80 1.24 -11.74 1.97
N SER A 81 1.88 -11.60 3.14
CA SER A 81 1.17 -11.34 4.40
C SER A 81 0.36 -10.03 4.34
N ILE A 82 0.95 -8.98 3.78
CA ILE A 82 0.29 -7.69 3.56
C ILE A 82 -0.90 -7.85 2.62
N SER A 83 -0.71 -8.49 1.47
CA SER A 83 -1.78 -8.69 0.48
C SER A 83 -2.95 -9.41 1.12
N THR A 84 -2.69 -10.50 1.86
CA THR A 84 -3.75 -11.25 2.55
C THR A 84 -4.54 -10.39 3.54
N VAL A 85 -3.87 -9.51 4.30
CA VAL A 85 -4.56 -8.60 5.22
C VAL A 85 -5.43 -7.61 4.45
N PHE A 86 -4.89 -6.98 3.40
CA PHE A 86 -5.65 -6.05 2.57
C PHE A 86 -6.82 -6.72 1.86
N ASP A 87 -6.64 -7.91 1.30
CA ASP A 87 -7.70 -8.68 0.67
C ASP A 87 -8.80 -8.99 1.69
N THR A 88 -8.42 -9.45 2.88
CA THR A 88 -9.38 -9.77 3.95
C THR A 88 -10.19 -8.55 4.38
N ILE A 89 -9.55 -7.40 4.60
CA ILE A 89 -10.24 -6.17 5.00
C ILE A 89 -11.07 -5.59 3.84
N SER A 90 -10.55 -5.65 2.62
CA SER A 90 -11.25 -5.15 1.43
C SER A 90 -12.53 -5.94 1.19
N TRP A 91 -12.43 -7.27 1.11
CA TRP A 91 -13.59 -8.14 0.90
C TRP A 91 -14.51 -8.22 2.12
N GLY A 92 -13.96 -8.23 3.32
CA GLY A 92 -14.73 -8.39 4.56
C GLY A 92 -15.43 -7.12 5.04
N PHE A 93 -14.92 -5.93 4.68
CA PHE A 93 -15.41 -4.68 5.24
C PHE A 93 -15.61 -3.58 4.18
N PHE A 94 -14.57 -3.19 3.44
CA PHE A 94 -14.67 -2.02 2.57
C PHE A 94 -15.60 -2.21 1.38
N ILE A 95 -15.62 -3.39 0.77
CA ILE A 95 -16.50 -3.68 -0.38
C ILE A 95 -17.97 -3.63 0.05
N PRO A 96 -18.42 -4.36 1.10
CA PRO A 96 -19.78 -4.22 1.60
C PRO A 96 -20.15 -2.79 1.99
N LEU A 97 -19.25 -2.06 2.67
CA LEU A 97 -19.48 -0.68 3.07
C LEU A 97 -19.62 0.26 1.87
N PHE A 98 -18.78 0.09 0.85
CA PHE A 98 -18.86 0.84 -0.40
C PHE A 98 -20.21 0.62 -1.09
N PHE A 99 -20.64 -0.64 -1.23
CA PHE A 99 -21.93 -0.95 -1.84
C PHE A 99 -23.11 -0.42 -1.02
N ALA A 100 -23.04 -0.44 0.31
CA ALA A 100 -24.06 0.18 1.16
C ALA A 100 -24.13 1.69 0.93
N PHE A 101 -22.98 2.38 0.91
CA PHE A 101 -22.91 3.82 0.73
C PHE A 101 -23.41 4.27 -0.65
N VAL A 102 -22.90 3.64 -1.72
CA VAL A 102 -23.33 3.92 -3.09
C VAL A 102 -24.78 3.53 -3.30
N GLY A 103 -25.20 2.38 -2.74
CA GLY A 103 -26.58 1.90 -2.84
C GLY A 103 -27.59 2.85 -2.23
N VAL A 104 -27.28 3.45 -1.07
CA VAL A 104 -28.16 4.43 -0.42
C VAL A 104 -28.23 5.75 -1.20
N GLN A 105 -27.15 6.16 -1.87
CA GLN A 105 -27.13 7.38 -2.69
C GLN A 105 -27.74 7.18 -4.08
N MET A 106 -27.93 5.94 -4.50
CA MET A 106 -28.45 5.61 -5.82
C MET A 106 -29.89 6.10 -5.98
N ASN A 107 -30.12 6.94 -6.98
CA ASN A 107 -31.46 7.40 -7.33
C ASN A 107 -32.21 6.31 -8.11
N LEU A 108 -33.12 5.63 -7.43
CA LEU A 108 -33.92 4.54 -8.01
C LEU A 108 -34.86 4.99 -9.14
N ARG A 109 -35.15 6.28 -9.28
CA ARG A 109 -35.98 6.79 -10.40
C ARG A 109 -35.38 6.50 -11.78
N LEU A 110 -34.07 6.28 -11.85
CA LEU A 110 -33.39 5.88 -13.10
C LEU A 110 -33.80 4.46 -13.56
N LEU A 111 -34.22 3.61 -12.62
CA LEU A 111 -34.70 2.25 -12.90
C LEU A 111 -36.12 2.25 -13.49
N ASP A 112 -36.87 3.34 -13.38
CA ASP A 112 -38.19 3.46 -14.03
C ASP A 112 -38.07 3.58 -15.56
N SER A 113 -36.87 3.77 -16.10
CA SER A 113 -36.66 3.85 -17.54
C SER A 113 -36.68 2.44 -18.17
N PRO A 114 -37.64 2.15 -19.08
CA PRO A 114 -37.76 0.82 -19.69
C PRO A 114 -36.51 0.39 -20.47
N GLY A 115 -35.78 1.35 -21.04
CA GLY A 115 -34.54 1.10 -21.77
C GLY A 115 -33.40 0.63 -20.86
N LEU A 116 -33.29 1.16 -19.65
CA LEU A 116 -32.25 0.76 -18.69
C LEU A 116 -32.55 -0.63 -18.12
N ILE A 117 -33.83 -0.94 -17.85
CA ILE A 117 -34.26 -2.30 -17.48
C ILE A 117 -33.92 -3.31 -18.59
N ALA A 118 -34.20 -2.97 -19.86
CA ALA A 118 -33.90 -3.85 -20.98
C ALA A 118 -32.39 -4.11 -21.14
N ILE A 119 -31.55 -3.09 -20.94
CA ILE A 119 -30.09 -3.23 -20.96
C ILE A 119 -29.59 -4.10 -19.81
N LEU A 120 -30.09 -3.88 -18.59
CA LEU A 120 -29.72 -4.66 -17.41
C LEU A 120 -30.12 -6.14 -17.57
N ALA A 121 -31.33 -6.40 -18.07
CA ALA A 121 -31.82 -7.76 -18.32
C ALA A 121 -31.07 -8.50 -19.43
N ALA A 122 -30.41 -7.78 -20.35
CA ALA A 122 -29.57 -8.36 -21.39
C ALA A 122 -28.12 -8.62 -20.92
N LEU A 123 -27.68 -7.96 -19.84
CA LEU A 123 -26.34 -8.10 -19.25
C LEU A 123 -26.25 -9.22 -18.20
N VAL A 124 -27.38 -9.60 -17.60
CA VAL A 124 -27.53 -10.69 -16.63
C VAL A 124 -27.88 -11.99 -17.37
#